data_AF-A0A966U8F1-F1
#
_entry.id   AF-A0A966U8F1-F1
#
_cell.length_a   1.000
_cell.length_b   1.000
_cell.length_c   1.000
_cell.angle_alpha   90.00
_cell.angle_beta   90.00
_cell.angle_gamma   90.00
#
_symmetry.space_group_name_H-M   'P 1'
#
loop_
_entity.id
_entity.type
_entity.pdbx_description
1 polymer ?
#
loop_
_entity_poly.entity_id
_entity_poly.type
_entity_poly.pdbx_seq_one_letter_code
_entity_poly.pdbx_strand_id
1 'polypeptide(L)'
;MAYNFDRFLRYDEMVDWLNDAARRYPSLLTVESYGKSHLGRSLMLATITDSTTGTHDTKPAHWIDANIHATEVTGGVAALYVIQYLLENFKTDRHVREALSTRTFYVAPRVNPDGVEDALADSPQFHRSSVRPWPWRDGFRWPGLHIGDIDGDGTVRTMRIADPDGAWVEHPREPRVMVPVGPLGVEPGVTRYRLLDEGTIENFDGFTIPMPRDPAGLDLNRNFPAGWGTQVLGSGDHPMSEPEVDALVRAVSARPNVCGYNAFHTAGGFLLRPSSTRADSTLPPFDLWVFKELAKTGTELTSYPAHSVFEDPEIKRRQG
;
A
#
# COMPACT_ATOMS: atom_id res chain seq x y z
N MET A 1 6.37 6.50 23.34
CA MET A 1 5.13 5.67 23.34
C MET A 1 5.49 4.26 22.90
N ALA A 2 5.03 3.22 23.62
CA ALA A 2 5.14 1.84 23.14
C ALA A 2 3.99 1.55 22.15
N TYR A 3 4.30 0.94 21.01
CA TYR A 3 3.31 0.56 20.01
C TYR A 3 3.28 -0.97 19.89
N ASN A 4 2.13 -1.57 20.18
CA ASN A 4 1.97 -3.03 20.25
C ASN A 4 1.46 -3.65 18.95
N PHE A 5 1.30 -2.86 17.88
CA PHE A 5 0.77 -3.30 16.58
C PHE A 5 -0.65 -3.92 16.65
N ASP A 6 -1.44 -3.51 17.64
CA ASP A 6 -2.82 -3.96 17.90
C ASP A 6 -3.89 -3.02 17.32
N ARG A 7 -3.47 -1.91 16.71
CA ARG A 7 -4.33 -0.92 16.05
C ARG A 7 -3.58 -0.17 14.96
N PHE A 8 -4.31 0.53 14.10
CA PHE A 8 -3.74 1.47 13.15
C PHE A 8 -3.51 2.83 13.84
N LEU A 9 -2.33 3.43 13.63
CA LEU A 9 -2.03 4.77 14.15
C LEU A 9 -2.59 5.85 13.21
N ARG A 10 -3.16 6.91 13.78
CA ARG A 10 -3.37 8.17 13.06
C ARG A 10 -2.01 8.81 12.74
N TYR A 11 -2.00 9.74 11.78
CA TYR A 11 -0.78 10.36 11.28
C TYR A 11 0.05 11.01 12.39
N ASP A 12 -0.58 11.80 13.26
CA ASP A 12 0.12 12.48 14.35
C ASP A 12 0.72 11.47 15.35
N GLU A 13 -0.02 10.40 15.67
CA GLU A 13 0.49 9.33 16.53
C GLU A 13 1.68 8.59 15.92
N MET A 14 1.66 8.36 14.60
CA MET A 14 2.76 7.76 13.86
C MET A 14 4.00 8.69 13.89
N VAL A 15 3.82 9.98 13.65
CA VAL A 15 4.89 10.99 13.70
C VAL A 15 5.49 11.08 15.10
N ASP A 16 4.66 11.12 16.13
CA ASP A 16 5.10 11.15 17.52
C ASP A 16 5.86 9.88 17.91
N TRP A 17 5.38 8.72 17.45
CA TRP A 17 6.07 7.44 17.66
C TRP A 17 7.46 7.41 16.99
N LEU A 18 7.57 7.86 15.74
CA LEU A 18 8.85 7.95 15.02
C LEU A 18 9.83 8.88 15.73
N ASN A 19 9.38 10.07 16.12
CA ASN A 19 10.20 11.05 16.83
C ASN A 19 10.64 10.54 18.21
N ASP A 20 9.76 9.81 18.91
CA ASP A 20 10.10 9.18 20.18
C ASP A 20 11.11 8.04 20.03
N ALA A 21 10.97 7.21 18.99
CA ALA A 21 11.95 6.19 18.66
C ALA A 21 13.32 6.82 18.34
N ALA A 22 13.38 7.91 17.58
CA ALA A 22 14.62 8.61 17.25
C ALA A 22 15.32 9.14 18.51
N ARG A 23 14.58 9.68 19.48
CA ARG A 23 15.13 10.11 20.77
C ARG A 23 15.68 8.96 21.62
N ARG A 24 15.04 7.78 21.56
CA ARG A 24 15.47 6.58 22.31
C ARG A 24 16.70 5.89 21.68
N TYR A 25 16.84 5.97 20.36
CA TYR A 25 17.93 5.33 19.61
C TYR A 25 18.71 6.33 18.74
N PRO A 26 19.31 7.39 19.31
CA PRO A 26 19.91 8.49 18.54
C PRO A 26 21.13 8.07 17.72
N SER A 27 21.79 6.96 18.07
CA SER A 27 22.90 6.41 17.29
C SER A 27 22.45 5.49 16.14
N LEU A 28 21.17 5.11 16.09
CA LEU A 28 20.62 4.16 15.12
C LEU A 28 19.55 4.76 14.21
N LEU A 29 18.77 5.74 14.67
CA LEU A 29 17.61 6.27 13.95
C LEU A 29 17.66 7.80 13.87
N THR A 30 17.51 8.31 12.64
CA THR A 30 17.15 9.71 12.39
C THR A 30 15.85 9.76 11.60
N VAL A 31 15.03 10.79 11.86
CA VAL A 31 13.75 10.99 11.19
C VAL A 31 13.74 12.37 10.54
N GLU A 32 13.36 12.44 9.29
CA GLU A 32 13.23 13.68 8.53
C GLU A 32 11.94 13.70 7.72
N SER A 33 11.59 14.87 7.19
CA SER A 33 10.55 14.97 6.18
C SER A 33 11.17 15.10 4.80
N TYR A 34 10.75 14.26 3.85
CA TYR A 34 11.26 14.27 2.48
C TYR A 34 10.39 15.08 1.50
N GLY A 35 9.29 15.65 1.98
CA GLY A 35 8.34 16.41 1.17
C GLY A 35 7.02 16.64 1.91
N LYS A 36 6.01 17.11 1.17
CA LYS A 36 4.67 17.37 1.68
C LYS A 36 3.63 16.66 0.81
N SER A 37 2.57 16.15 1.43
CA SER A 37 1.40 15.63 0.72
C SER A 37 0.56 16.75 0.11
N HIS A 38 -0.48 16.40 -0.65
CA HIS A 38 -1.42 17.33 -1.25
C HIS A 38 -2.06 18.28 -0.21
N LEU A 39 -2.44 17.76 0.95
CA LEU A 39 -3.00 18.52 2.08
C LEU A 39 -1.93 19.10 3.02
N GLY A 40 -0.64 18.99 2.67
CA GLY A 40 0.45 19.65 3.38
C GLY A 40 1.03 18.88 4.58
N ARG A 41 0.69 17.59 4.76
CA ARG A 41 1.28 16.74 5.80
C ARG A 41 2.73 16.41 5.45
N SER A 42 3.60 16.35 6.46
CA SER A 42 5.00 15.96 6.27
C SER A 42 5.09 14.50 5.81
N LEU A 43 5.77 14.26 4.71
CA LEU A 43 6.09 12.89 4.28
C LEU A 43 7.32 12.44 5.06
N MET A 44 7.15 11.44 5.92
CA MET A 44 8.18 11.05 6.91
C MET A 44 9.12 9.98 6.35
N LEU A 45 10.41 10.14 6.62
CA LEU A 45 11.44 9.14 6.33
C LEU A 45 12.22 8.81 7.61
N ALA A 46 12.26 7.52 7.95
CA ALA A 46 13.12 6.97 8.99
C ALA A 46 14.39 6.40 8.35
N THR A 47 15.55 6.93 8.73
CA THR A 47 16.85 6.41 8.33
C THR A 47 17.43 5.59 9.47
N ILE A 48 17.57 4.28 9.28
CA ILE A 48 18.07 3.34 10.29
C ILE A 48 19.43 2.79 9.87
N THR A 49 20.46 3.11 10.65
CA THR A 49 21.84 2.61 10.46
C THR A 49 22.66 2.82 11.73
N ASP A 50 23.66 1.99 11.97
CA ASP A 50 24.62 2.23 13.06
C ASP A 50 25.60 3.35 12.70
N SER A 51 25.32 4.57 13.15
CA SER A 51 26.16 5.74 12.87
C SER A 51 27.60 5.62 13.36
N THR A 52 27.91 4.67 14.26
CA THR A 52 29.27 4.47 14.78
C THR A 52 30.20 3.78 13.77
N THR A 53 29.65 3.07 12.78
CA THR A 53 30.42 2.38 11.74
C THR A 53 30.43 3.11 10.40
N GLY A 54 29.84 4.30 10.33
CA GLY A 54 29.75 5.12 9.12
C GLY A 54 28.40 5.82 8.99
N THR A 55 28.35 6.91 8.25
CA THR A 55 27.13 7.66 7.98
C THR A 55 26.22 6.91 6.99
N HIS A 56 24.93 7.24 6.99
CA HIS A 56 23.90 6.51 6.26
C HIS A 56 24.13 6.43 4.74
N ASP A 57 24.84 7.40 4.17
CA ASP A 57 25.17 7.56 2.75
C ASP A 57 26.45 6.84 2.32
N THR A 58 27.30 6.43 3.27
CA THR A 58 28.54 5.68 2.99
C THR A 58 28.35 4.17 2.89
N LYS A 59 27.15 3.66 3.22
CA LYS A 59 26.81 2.24 3.26
C LYS A 59 25.80 1.92 2.17
N PRO A 60 25.82 0.70 1.58
CA PRO A 60 24.72 0.28 0.70
C PRO A 60 23.39 0.30 1.47
N ALA A 61 22.33 0.71 0.79
CA ALA A 61 21.04 0.95 1.41
C ALA A 61 19.91 0.12 0.81
N HIS A 62 18.92 -0.16 1.64
CA HIS A 62 17.66 -0.78 1.25
C HIS A 62 16.53 0.20 1.52
N TRP A 63 15.71 0.45 0.51
CA TRP A 63 14.53 1.30 0.63
C TRP A 63 13.28 0.48 0.92
N ILE A 64 12.46 0.95 1.84
CA ILE A 64 11.15 0.38 2.16
C ILE A 64 10.14 1.52 2.19
N ASP A 65 9.03 1.35 1.50
CA ASP A 65 7.89 2.25 1.65
C ASP A 65 6.58 1.49 1.78
N ALA A 66 5.55 2.17 2.28
CA ALA A 66 4.24 1.61 2.45
C ALA A 66 3.14 2.67 2.32
N ASN A 67 1.90 2.19 2.21
CA ASN A 67 0.70 3.03 2.08
C ASN A 67 0.78 4.05 0.94
N ILE A 68 1.23 3.64 -0.24
CA ILE A 68 0.98 4.43 -1.45
C ILE A 68 -0.50 4.34 -1.87
N HIS A 69 -1.15 3.21 -1.60
CA HIS A 69 -2.60 3.08 -1.57
C HIS A 69 -3.11 3.26 -0.14
N ALA A 70 -4.17 4.05 0.01
CA ALA A 70 -4.63 4.58 1.29
C ALA A 70 -5.28 3.52 2.19
N THR A 71 -6.07 2.61 1.62
CA THR A 71 -6.80 1.59 2.39
C THR A 71 -5.93 0.38 2.77
N GLU A 72 -4.70 0.31 2.28
CA GLU A 72 -3.76 -0.79 2.53
C GLU A 72 -3.00 -0.63 3.86
N VAL A 73 -3.70 -0.19 4.91
CA VAL A 73 -3.14 0.29 6.19
C VAL A 73 -2.19 -0.68 6.88
N THR A 74 -2.36 -1.98 6.67
CA THR A 74 -1.45 -3.04 7.16
C THR A 74 -0.04 -2.95 6.60
N GLY A 75 0.16 -2.39 5.40
CA GLY A 75 1.49 -2.13 4.85
C GLY A 75 2.29 -1.16 5.73
N GLY A 76 1.66 -0.08 6.20
CA GLY A 76 2.27 0.89 7.11
C GLY A 76 2.62 0.29 8.46
N VAL A 77 1.74 -0.57 9.01
CA VAL A 77 2.02 -1.33 10.24
C VAL A 77 3.26 -2.20 10.08
N ALA A 78 3.37 -2.92 8.95
CA ALA A 78 4.55 -3.74 8.66
C ALA A 78 5.84 -2.90 8.55
N ALA A 79 5.78 -1.72 7.94
CA ALA A 79 6.92 -0.81 7.87
C ALA A 79 7.35 -0.31 9.26
N LEU A 80 6.40 0.09 10.11
CA LEU A 80 6.69 0.47 11.50
C LEU A 80 7.26 -0.70 12.32
N TYR A 81 6.77 -1.91 12.09
CA TYR A 81 7.30 -3.13 12.72
C TYR A 81 8.75 -3.39 12.33
N VAL A 82 9.11 -3.22 11.06
CA VAL A 82 10.51 -3.32 10.61
C VAL A 82 11.39 -2.32 11.35
N ILE A 83 10.96 -1.06 11.47
CA ILE A 83 11.69 -0.03 12.23
C ILE A 83 11.90 -0.50 13.67
N GLN A 84 10.85 -0.90 14.37
CA GLN A 84 10.96 -1.34 15.76
C GLN A 84 11.87 -2.57 15.92
N TYR A 85 11.69 -3.58 15.05
CA TYR A 85 12.44 -4.81 15.08
C TYR A 85 13.95 -4.55 14.93
N LEU A 86 14.34 -3.70 13.98
CA LEU A 86 15.74 -3.34 13.76
C LEU A 86 16.36 -2.62 14.97
N LEU A 87 15.60 -1.72 15.62
CA LEU A 87 16.09 -0.96 16.77
C LEU A 87 16.20 -1.80 18.04
N GLU A 88 15.17 -2.58 18.35
CA GLU A 88 15.10 -3.37 19.58
C GLU A 88 16.06 -4.56 19.55
N ASN A 89 16.32 -5.13 18.37
CA ASN A 89 17.16 -6.32 18.23
C ASN A 89 18.62 -6.02 17.88
N PHE A 90 19.03 -4.76 17.69
CA PHE A 90 20.42 -4.41 17.35
C PHE A 90 21.46 -4.98 18.34
N LYS A 91 21.13 -5.01 19.63
CA LYS A 91 22.04 -5.52 20.67
C LYS A 91 21.97 -7.04 20.85
N THR A 92 20.86 -7.68 20.51
CA THR A 92 20.59 -9.09 20.83
C THR A 92 20.71 -10.02 19.63
N ASP A 93 20.32 -9.58 18.44
CA ASP A 93 20.35 -10.35 17.20
C ASP A 93 21.59 -10.02 16.38
N ARG A 94 22.40 -11.05 16.09
CA ARG A 94 23.64 -10.92 15.31
C ARG A 94 23.36 -10.45 13.88
N HIS A 95 22.29 -10.93 13.24
CA HIS A 95 21.95 -10.56 11.87
C HIS A 95 21.47 -9.12 11.79
N VAL A 96 20.65 -8.66 12.75
CA VAL A 96 20.23 -7.26 12.82
C VAL A 96 21.43 -6.34 13.06
N ARG A 97 22.33 -6.71 13.98
CA ARG A 97 23.55 -5.95 14.22
C ARG A 97 24.40 -5.83 12.97
N GLU A 98 24.66 -6.93 12.29
CA GLU A 98 25.41 -6.93 11.04
C GLU A 98 24.72 -6.10 9.95
N ALA A 99 23.39 -6.20 9.84
CA ALA A 99 22.59 -5.42 8.91
C ALA A 99 22.77 -3.91 9.14
N LEU A 100 22.64 -3.42 10.37
CA LEU A 100 22.76 -1.98 10.66
C LEU A 100 24.21 -1.48 10.68
N SER A 101 25.17 -2.34 11.06
CA SER A 101 26.59 -1.97 11.04
C SER A 101 27.18 -1.87 9.63
N THR A 102 26.58 -2.51 8.63
CA THR A 102 27.13 -2.53 7.24
C THR A 102 26.18 -1.99 6.18
N ARG A 103 24.89 -1.78 6.49
CA ARG A 103 23.87 -1.25 5.58
C ARG A 103 23.08 -0.11 6.21
N THR A 104 22.29 0.56 5.38
CA THR A 104 21.31 1.57 5.78
C THR A 104 19.91 1.12 5.35
N PHE A 105 18.91 1.34 6.20
CA PHE A 105 17.51 1.18 5.83
C PHE A 105 16.85 2.54 5.78
N TYR A 106 16.28 2.90 4.64
CA TYR A 106 15.44 4.08 4.48
C TYR A 106 13.99 3.62 4.44
N VAL A 107 13.19 4.01 5.43
CA VAL A 107 11.81 3.53 5.59
C VAL A 107 10.84 4.71 5.55
N ALA A 108 10.00 4.77 4.52
CA ALA A 108 8.89 5.72 4.40
C ALA A 108 7.57 4.99 4.76
N PRO A 109 7.15 4.99 6.04
CA PRO A 109 6.06 4.12 6.50
C PRO A 109 4.69 4.53 5.94
N ARG A 110 4.55 5.75 5.43
CA ARG A 110 3.30 6.27 4.87
C ARG A 110 3.56 7.27 3.75
N VAL A 111 3.49 6.79 2.50
CA VAL A 111 3.66 7.63 1.30
C VAL A 111 2.46 8.51 1.05
N ASN A 112 1.25 8.01 1.31
CA ASN A 112 -0.01 8.73 1.15
C ASN A 112 -0.67 8.99 2.51
N PRO A 113 -0.20 9.97 3.29
CA PRO A 113 -0.81 10.25 4.57
C PRO A 113 -2.23 10.79 4.46
N ASP A 114 -2.58 11.48 3.38
CA ASP A 114 -3.88 12.12 3.25
C ASP A 114 -5.00 11.09 3.11
N GLY A 115 -4.89 10.18 2.15
CA GLY A 115 -5.91 9.16 1.96
C GLY A 115 -5.99 8.16 3.13
N VAL A 116 -4.87 7.86 3.79
CA VAL A 116 -4.90 7.01 5.00
C VAL A 116 -5.64 7.69 6.15
N GLU A 117 -5.47 9.00 6.31
CA GLU A 117 -6.19 9.76 7.34
C GLU A 117 -7.69 9.82 7.05
N ASP A 118 -8.09 9.87 5.79
CA ASP A 118 -9.49 9.78 5.39
C ASP A 118 -10.06 8.38 5.66
N ALA A 119 -9.31 7.32 5.34
CA ALA A 119 -9.74 5.93 5.55
C ALA A 119 -9.87 5.53 7.03
N LEU A 120 -9.11 6.18 7.92
CA LEU A 120 -9.13 5.92 9.37
C LEU A 120 -10.01 6.91 10.15
N ALA A 121 -10.70 7.84 9.47
CA ALA A 121 -11.45 8.90 10.13
C ALA A 121 -12.66 8.35 10.89
N ASP A 122 -13.18 9.12 11.84
CA ASP A 122 -14.41 8.76 12.58
C ASP A 122 -15.60 8.59 11.64
N SER A 123 -15.60 9.25 10.48
CA SER A 123 -16.49 8.93 9.36
C SER A 123 -15.58 8.63 8.15
N PRO A 124 -15.30 7.35 7.88
CA PRO A 124 -14.23 6.98 6.97
C PRO A 124 -14.60 7.25 5.52
N GLN A 125 -13.63 7.75 4.75
CA GLN A 125 -13.74 7.92 3.31
C GLN A 125 -12.68 7.05 2.63
N PHE A 126 -13.12 6.17 1.72
CA PHE A 126 -12.24 5.18 1.11
C PHE A 126 -11.78 5.64 -0.26
N HIS A 127 -10.68 6.40 -0.27
CA HIS A 127 -9.92 6.66 -1.48
C HIS A 127 -8.97 5.49 -1.75
N ARG A 128 -8.81 5.08 -3.02
CA ARG A 128 -7.75 4.11 -3.35
C ARG A 128 -6.38 4.72 -3.12
N SER A 129 -6.19 5.98 -3.54
CA SER A 129 -4.90 6.64 -3.52
C SER A 129 -5.05 8.15 -3.26
N SER A 130 -4.87 9.04 -4.25
CA SER A 130 -4.95 10.50 -3.99
C SER A 130 -6.33 10.91 -3.47
N VAL A 131 -6.37 11.98 -2.66
CA VAL A 131 -7.60 12.64 -2.20
C VAL A 131 -8.05 13.75 -3.15
N ARG A 132 -7.23 14.07 -4.16
CA ARG A 132 -7.48 15.15 -5.11
C ARG A 132 -8.52 14.70 -6.16
N PRO A 133 -9.59 15.48 -6.38
CA PRO A 133 -10.50 15.24 -7.50
C PRO A 133 -9.77 15.20 -8.85
N TRP A 134 -9.90 14.07 -9.54
CA TRP A 134 -9.28 13.81 -10.84
C TRP A 134 -10.06 12.69 -11.58
N PRO A 135 -10.34 12.82 -12.89
CA PRO A 135 -9.82 13.85 -13.81
C PRO A 135 -10.62 15.16 -13.81
N TRP A 136 -11.82 15.17 -13.23
CA TRP A 136 -12.66 16.37 -13.18
C TRP A 136 -12.44 17.13 -11.89
N ARG A 137 -11.93 18.37 -12.01
CA ARG A 137 -11.56 19.22 -10.88
C ARG A 137 -12.74 19.70 -10.04
N ASP A 138 -13.94 19.65 -10.59
CA ASP A 138 -15.18 19.95 -9.87
C ASP A 138 -15.64 18.80 -8.96
N GLY A 139 -14.96 17.65 -9.00
CA GLY A 139 -15.32 16.48 -8.20
C GLY A 139 -16.64 15.85 -8.65
N PHE A 140 -16.96 15.94 -9.94
CA PHE A 140 -18.19 15.38 -10.50
C PHE A 140 -18.42 13.93 -10.05
N ARG A 141 -19.61 13.68 -9.49
CA ARG A 141 -20.07 12.37 -9.04
C ARG A 141 -21.13 11.83 -9.98
N TRP A 142 -20.92 10.62 -10.48
CA TRP A 142 -21.94 9.90 -11.24
C TRP A 142 -23.03 9.37 -10.30
N PRO A 143 -24.30 9.31 -10.73
CA PRO A 143 -25.35 8.69 -9.94
C PRO A 143 -25.07 7.20 -9.65
N GLY A 144 -25.50 6.73 -8.49
CA GLY A 144 -25.34 5.35 -8.05
C GLY A 144 -25.15 5.25 -6.53
N LEU A 145 -24.61 4.13 -6.06
CA LEU A 145 -24.30 3.93 -4.64
C LEU A 145 -23.04 4.70 -4.25
N HIS A 146 -23.20 5.71 -3.41
CA HIS A 146 -22.12 6.42 -2.75
C HIS A 146 -21.88 5.81 -1.39
N ILE A 147 -20.73 5.14 -1.26
CA ILE A 147 -20.30 4.49 -0.02
C ILE A 147 -20.09 5.55 1.06
N GLY A 148 -20.59 5.28 2.25
CA GLY A 148 -20.41 6.14 3.41
C GLY A 148 -21.08 5.58 4.64
N ASP A 149 -20.58 5.99 5.80
CA ASP A 149 -21.16 5.69 7.10
C ASP A 149 -22.45 6.51 7.25
N ILE A 150 -23.60 5.84 7.10
CA ILE A 150 -24.91 6.53 7.07
C ILE A 150 -25.50 6.67 8.47
N ASP A 151 -25.08 5.84 9.43
CA ASP A 151 -25.59 5.86 10.80
C ASP A 151 -24.64 6.53 11.81
N GLY A 152 -23.41 6.84 11.40
CA GLY A 152 -22.40 7.55 12.17
C GLY A 152 -21.74 6.68 13.23
N ASP A 153 -21.75 5.35 13.08
CA ASP A 153 -21.13 4.42 14.03
C ASP A 153 -19.59 4.29 13.85
N GLY A 154 -19.04 4.98 12.85
CA GLY A 154 -17.63 5.01 12.50
C GLY A 154 -17.15 3.78 11.74
N THR A 155 -18.08 2.97 11.24
CA THR A 155 -17.80 1.85 10.37
C THR A 155 -18.65 1.93 9.12
N VAL A 156 -18.14 1.40 8.02
CA VAL A 156 -18.92 1.20 6.80
C VAL A 156 -19.05 -0.29 6.60
N ARG A 157 -20.27 -0.79 6.64
CA ARG A 157 -20.55 -2.23 6.62
C ARG A 157 -20.92 -2.70 5.23
N THR A 158 -20.60 -3.95 4.91
CA THR A 158 -21.08 -4.59 3.68
C THR A 158 -22.29 -5.46 4.01
N MET A 159 -23.44 -5.15 3.41
CA MET A 159 -24.66 -5.93 3.45
C MET A 159 -24.58 -7.15 2.53
N ARG A 160 -25.08 -8.29 3.02
CA ARG A 160 -25.23 -9.52 2.24
C ARG A 160 -26.68 -9.68 1.84
N ILE A 161 -26.94 -9.71 0.54
CA ILE A 161 -28.29 -9.91 0.00
C ILE A 161 -28.31 -11.29 -0.64
N ALA A 162 -29.11 -12.19 -0.08
CA ALA A 162 -29.27 -13.53 -0.62
C ALA A 162 -29.81 -13.45 -2.04
N ASP A 163 -29.08 -14.08 -2.97
CA ASP A 163 -29.34 -13.96 -4.39
C ASP A 163 -28.89 -15.21 -5.14
N PRO A 164 -29.78 -15.92 -5.86
CA PRO A 164 -29.42 -17.13 -6.61
C PRO A 164 -28.30 -16.94 -7.65
N ASP A 165 -28.13 -15.72 -8.15
CA ASP A 165 -27.14 -15.31 -9.14
C ASP A 165 -25.98 -14.50 -8.52
N GLY A 166 -25.93 -14.39 -7.20
CA GLY A 166 -24.93 -13.63 -6.45
C GLY A 166 -23.49 -14.07 -6.72
N ALA A 167 -22.57 -13.12 -6.83
CA ALA A 167 -21.16 -13.41 -7.13
C ALA A 167 -20.36 -13.97 -5.95
N TRP A 168 -20.96 -14.08 -4.76
CA TRP A 168 -20.27 -14.39 -3.51
C TRP A 168 -20.91 -15.53 -2.74
N VAL A 169 -20.10 -16.30 -2.02
CA VAL A 169 -20.54 -17.28 -1.01
C VAL A 169 -19.73 -17.12 0.27
N GLU A 170 -20.20 -17.73 1.35
CA GLU A 170 -19.47 -17.73 2.62
C GLU A 170 -18.22 -18.60 2.54
N HIS A 171 -17.13 -18.15 3.17
CA HIS A 171 -15.94 -18.98 3.30
C HIS A 171 -16.23 -20.18 4.21
N PRO A 172 -15.88 -21.43 3.83
CA PRO A 172 -16.31 -22.64 4.54
C PRO A 172 -15.91 -22.75 6.01
N ARG A 173 -14.80 -22.10 6.39
CA ARG A 173 -14.28 -22.11 7.77
C ARG A 173 -14.51 -20.80 8.53
N GLU A 174 -14.92 -19.75 7.84
CA GLU A 174 -15.08 -18.42 8.43
C GLU A 174 -16.25 -17.72 7.74
N PRO A 175 -17.49 -17.99 8.16
CA PRO A 175 -18.68 -17.48 7.49
C PRO A 175 -18.76 -15.95 7.42
N ARG A 176 -17.98 -15.22 8.22
CA ARG A 176 -17.88 -13.75 8.16
C ARG A 176 -17.12 -13.25 6.91
N VAL A 177 -16.32 -14.10 6.29
CA VAL A 177 -15.58 -13.79 5.06
C VAL A 177 -16.37 -14.28 3.85
N MET A 178 -16.51 -13.42 2.85
CA MET A 178 -17.13 -13.76 1.58
C MET A 178 -16.05 -14.11 0.56
N VAL A 179 -16.26 -15.19 -0.18
CA VAL A 179 -15.37 -15.63 -1.27
C VAL A 179 -16.10 -15.54 -2.61
N PRO A 180 -15.40 -15.13 -3.68
CA PRO A 180 -16.01 -15.08 -4.99
C PRO A 180 -16.39 -16.49 -5.44
N VAL A 181 -17.52 -16.60 -6.14
CA VAL A 181 -17.93 -17.85 -6.80
C VAL A 181 -16.88 -18.19 -7.87
N GLY A 182 -16.30 -19.38 -7.75
CA GLY A 182 -15.31 -19.87 -8.70
C GLY A 182 -15.91 -20.11 -10.11
N PRO A 183 -15.07 -20.29 -11.13
CA PRO A 183 -15.52 -20.50 -12.51
C PRO A 183 -16.34 -21.79 -12.69
N LEU A 184 -16.20 -22.76 -11.78
CA LEU A 184 -16.98 -24.00 -11.76
C LEU A 184 -18.36 -23.84 -11.11
N GLY A 185 -18.69 -22.62 -10.64
CA GLY A 185 -19.92 -22.35 -9.90
C GLY A 185 -19.87 -22.87 -8.46
N VAL A 186 -21.05 -23.10 -7.89
CA VAL A 186 -21.24 -23.65 -6.55
C VAL A 186 -22.18 -24.85 -6.61
N GLU A 187 -22.10 -25.72 -5.61
CA GLU A 187 -22.99 -26.87 -5.50
C GLU A 187 -24.47 -26.43 -5.39
N PRO A 188 -25.42 -27.22 -5.92
CA PRO A 188 -26.84 -26.94 -5.78
C PRO A 188 -27.25 -26.78 -4.31
N GLY A 189 -28.02 -25.73 -4.01
CA GLY A 189 -28.50 -25.45 -2.65
C GLY A 189 -27.58 -24.57 -1.80
N VAL A 190 -26.37 -24.24 -2.28
CA VAL A 190 -25.51 -23.25 -1.64
C VAL A 190 -26.11 -21.86 -1.81
N THR A 191 -26.32 -21.14 -0.70
CA THR A 191 -26.81 -19.76 -0.75
C THR A 191 -25.71 -18.85 -1.28
N ARG A 192 -26.04 -18.12 -2.35
CA ARG A 192 -25.20 -17.10 -2.96
C ARG A 192 -25.66 -15.72 -2.52
N TYR A 193 -24.75 -14.75 -2.61
CA TYR A 193 -24.98 -13.40 -2.13
C TYR A 193 -24.49 -12.37 -3.14
N ARG A 194 -25.25 -11.27 -3.25
CA ARG A 194 -24.72 -9.99 -3.69
C ARG A 194 -24.24 -9.21 -2.47
N LEU A 195 -23.19 -8.42 -2.66
CA LEU A 195 -22.67 -7.54 -1.63
C LEU A 195 -23.01 -6.10 -2.01
N LEU A 196 -23.47 -5.33 -1.03
CA LEU A 196 -23.67 -3.89 -1.16
C LEU A 196 -23.05 -3.21 0.05
N ASP A 197 -22.20 -2.23 -0.19
CA ASP A 197 -21.65 -1.42 0.87
C ASP A 197 -22.70 -0.45 1.40
N GLU A 198 -22.56 -0.10 2.66
CA GLU A 198 -23.32 0.95 3.31
C GLU A 198 -23.12 2.27 2.58
N GLY A 199 -24.22 3.00 2.36
CA GLY A 199 -24.19 4.23 1.58
C GLY A 199 -25.56 4.70 1.12
N THR A 200 -25.55 5.76 0.30
CA THR A 200 -26.74 6.37 -0.29
C THR A 200 -26.79 6.10 -1.79
N ILE A 201 -27.94 5.66 -2.31
CA ILE A 201 -28.14 5.43 -3.74
C ILE A 201 -28.83 6.64 -4.37
N GLU A 202 -28.15 7.30 -5.30
CA GLU A 202 -28.70 8.40 -6.08
C GLU A 202 -29.31 7.91 -7.40
N ASN A 203 -30.48 8.46 -7.77
CA ASN A 203 -31.22 8.12 -8.99
C ASN A 203 -31.51 6.62 -9.16
N PHE A 204 -31.92 5.94 -8.08
CA PHE A 204 -32.29 4.53 -8.13
C PHE A 204 -33.50 4.31 -9.05
N ASP A 205 -33.32 3.49 -10.08
CA ASP A 205 -34.35 3.14 -11.08
C ASP A 205 -35.26 1.98 -10.63
N GLY A 206 -35.02 1.44 -9.43
CA GLY A 206 -35.74 0.28 -8.87
C GLY A 206 -35.09 -1.08 -9.19
N PHE A 207 -34.02 -1.13 -9.99
CA PHE A 207 -33.41 -2.38 -10.44
C PHE A 207 -31.88 -2.36 -10.40
N THR A 208 -31.26 -1.33 -10.96
CA THR A 208 -29.81 -1.19 -11.12
C THR A 208 -29.22 -0.38 -9.99
N ILE A 209 -28.11 -0.87 -9.43
CA ILE A 209 -27.31 -0.12 -8.46
C ILE A 209 -25.92 0.08 -9.08
N PRO A 210 -25.70 1.17 -9.84
CA PRO A 210 -24.39 1.51 -10.35
C PRO A 210 -23.43 1.78 -9.18
N MET A 211 -22.19 1.32 -9.31
CA MET A 211 -21.09 1.65 -8.40
C MET A 211 -20.21 2.70 -9.10
N PRO A 212 -20.49 4.00 -8.96
CA PRO A 212 -19.67 5.03 -9.58
C PRO A 212 -18.25 4.98 -9.04
N ARG A 213 -17.28 5.34 -9.89
CA ARG A 213 -15.89 5.48 -9.44
C ARG A 213 -15.76 6.68 -8.51
N ASP A 214 -14.81 6.57 -7.58
CA ASP A 214 -14.37 7.68 -6.75
C ASP A 214 -13.94 8.87 -7.63
N PRO A 215 -14.47 10.09 -7.39
CA PRO A 215 -14.02 11.30 -8.06
C PRO A 215 -12.54 11.61 -7.85
N ALA A 216 -11.90 11.07 -6.81
CA ALA A 216 -10.45 11.13 -6.60
C ALA A 216 -9.74 9.94 -7.29
N GLY A 217 -9.93 9.82 -8.61
CA GLY A 217 -9.57 8.63 -9.38
C GLY A 217 -8.09 8.46 -9.73
N LEU A 218 -7.19 9.29 -9.19
CA LEU A 218 -5.76 9.21 -9.46
C LEU A 218 -5.10 8.15 -8.57
N ASP A 219 -4.39 7.21 -9.20
CA ASP A 219 -3.62 6.15 -8.55
C ASP A 219 -2.14 6.55 -8.47
N LEU A 220 -1.62 6.81 -7.26
CA LEU A 220 -0.23 7.21 -7.04
C LEU A 220 0.75 6.15 -7.58
N ASN A 221 0.38 4.87 -7.58
CA ASN A 221 1.17 3.78 -8.14
C ASN A 221 1.04 3.64 -9.67
N ARG A 222 0.41 4.60 -10.33
CA ARG A 222 0.43 4.82 -11.80
C ARG A 222 1.01 6.18 -12.18
N ASN A 223 1.38 7.00 -11.20
CA ASN A 223 1.90 8.36 -11.42
C ASN A 223 3.43 8.42 -11.54
N PHE A 224 4.14 7.29 -11.42
CA PHE A 224 5.60 7.24 -11.62
C PHE A 224 5.98 7.42 -13.10
N PRO A 225 7.17 7.98 -13.42
CA PRO A 225 7.64 8.10 -14.81
C PRO A 225 7.67 6.78 -15.58
N ALA A 226 7.99 5.68 -14.89
CA ALA A 226 7.97 4.34 -15.47
C ALA A 226 6.52 3.83 -15.59
N GLY A 227 6.08 3.56 -16.82
CA GLY A 227 4.74 3.00 -17.07
C GLY A 227 3.62 4.04 -17.12
N TRP A 228 3.94 5.33 -16.98
CA TRP A 228 2.97 6.40 -17.18
C TRP A 228 2.52 6.49 -18.64
N GLY A 229 1.25 6.86 -18.86
CA GLY A 229 0.73 7.18 -20.18
C GLY A 229 -0.73 7.63 -20.12
N THR A 230 -1.16 8.41 -21.11
CA THR A 230 -2.53 8.99 -21.16
C THR A 230 -3.65 7.95 -21.28
N GLN A 231 -3.31 6.71 -21.64
CA GLN A 231 -4.24 5.57 -21.70
C GLN A 231 -4.26 4.75 -20.41
N VAL A 232 -3.36 5.03 -19.47
CA VAL A 232 -3.29 4.37 -18.18
C VAL A 232 -4.25 5.07 -17.22
N LEU A 233 -5.27 4.35 -16.79
CA LEU A 233 -6.26 4.86 -15.84
C LEU A 233 -5.58 5.31 -14.53
N GLY A 234 -5.95 6.49 -14.04
CA GLY A 234 -5.42 7.04 -12.80
C GLY A 234 -3.97 7.52 -12.86
N SER A 235 -3.35 7.58 -14.03
CA SER A 235 -1.94 7.98 -14.17
C SER A 235 -1.65 9.47 -13.90
N GLY A 236 -2.69 10.31 -13.80
CA GLY A 236 -2.56 11.74 -13.55
C GLY A 236 -2.23 12.55 -14.82
N ASP A 237 -2.09 13.86 -14.64
CA ASP A 237 -1.95 14.82 -15.75
C ASP A 237 -0.59 14.73 -16.45
N HIS A 238 0.45 14.33 -15.71
CA HIS A 238 1.82 14.06 -16.17
C HIS A 238 2.50 13.14 -15.14
N PRO A 239 3.63 12.49 -15.47
CA PRO A 239 4.35 11.71 -14.45
C PRO A 239 4.78 12.64 -13.31
N MET A 240 4.65 12.16 -12.07
CA MET A 240 4.93 12.90 -10.84
C MET A 240 4.05 14.15 -10.68
N SER A 241 2.81 14.13 -11.17
CA SER A 241 1.85 15.21 -10.94
C SER A 241 1.35 15.30 -9.50
N GLU A 242 1.39 14.18 -8.75
CA GLU A 242 1.05 14.18 -7.34
C GLU A 242 2.29 14.48 -6.47
N PRO A 243 2.18 15.39 -5.49
CA PRO A 243 3.31 15.82 -4.69
C PRO A 243 3.93 14.67 -3.87
N GLU A 244 3.14 13.66 -3.47
CA GLU A 244 3.62 12.47 -2.78
C GLU A 244 4.60 11.67 -3.65
N VAL A 245 4.26 11.47 -4.92
CA VAL A 245 5.07 10.70 -5.87
C VAL A 245 6.27 11.52 -6.34
N ASP A 246 6.11 12.83 -6.59
CA ASP A 246 7.23 13.72 -6.90
C ASP A 246 8.27 13.70 -5.77
N ALA A 247 7.83 13.89 -4.52
CA ALA A 247 8.70 13.88 -3.36
C ALA A 247 9.38 12.51 -3.16
N LEU A 248 8.65 11.41 -3.31
CA LEU A 248 9.19 10.06 -3.16
C LEU A 248 10.29 9.78 -4.19
N VAL A 249 10.02 10.07 -5.47
CA VAL A 249 11.00 9.87 -6.55
C VAL A 249 12.25 10.71 -6.32
N ARG A 250 12.11 11.97 -5.91
CA ARG A 250 13.25 12.84 -5.57
C ARG A 250 14.03 12.31 -4.38
N ALA A 251 13.35 11.83 -3.34
CA ALA A 251 13.98 11.30 -2.15
C ALA A 251 14.82 10.04 -2.46
N VAL A 252 14.26 9.10 -3.21
CA VAL A 252 15.00 7.90 -3.64
C VAL A 252 16.17 8.29 -4.55
N SER A 253 15.94 9.18 -5.53
CA SER A 253 16.99 9.63 -6.47
C SER A 253 18.15 10.37 -5.79
N ALA A 254 17.88 11.07 -4.68
CA ALA A 254 18.90 11.75 -3.89
C ALA A 254 19.78 10.78 -3.06
N ARG A 255 19.46 9.48 -3.03
CA ARG A 255 20.16 8.46 -2.26
C ARG A 255 20.76 7.41 -3.21
N PRO A 256 21.89 7.73 -3.89
CA PRO A 256 22.49 6.85 -4.89
C PRO A 256 23.03 5.54 -4.30
N ASN A 257 23.11 5.43 -2.97
CA ASN A 257 23.51 4.22 -2.27
C ASN A 257 22.37 3.19 -2.12
N VAL A 258 21.15 3.47 -2.57
CA VAL A 258 20.04 2.50 -2.58
C VAL A 258 20.31 1.39 -3.60
N CYS A 259 20.39 0.15 -3.11
CA CYS A 259 20.66 -1.05 -3.90
C CYS A 259 19.49 -2.05 -3.90
N GLY A 260 18.48 -1.84 -3.06
CA GLY A 260 17.29 -2.70 -2.97
C GLY A 260 16.05 -1.89 -2.59
N TYR A 261 14.87 -2.38 -2.97
CA TYR A 261 13.61 -1.67 -2.83
C TYR A 261 12.45 -2.63 -2.53
N ASN A 262 11.65 -2.34 -1.50
CA ASN A 262 10.40 -3.03 -1.21
C ASN A 262 9.27 -2.01 -0.98
N ALA A 263 8.24 -2.03 -1.85
CA ALA A 263 6.97 -1.36 -1.60
C ALA A 263 5.99 -2.35 -0.95
N PHE A 264 5.51 -2.03 0.25
CA PHE A 264 4.51 -2.84 0.95
C PHE A 264 3.10 -2.46 0.54
N HIS A 265 2.39 -3.46 0.04
CA HIS A 265 1.01 -3.40 -0.41
C HIS A 265 0.17 -4.50 0.21
N THR A 266 -1.14 -4.31 0.25
CA THR A 266 -2.11 -5.36 0.61
C THR A 266 -3.38 -5.24 -0.24
N ALA A 267 -4.13 -6.31 -0.50
CA ALA A 267 -3.95 -7.69 -0.07
C ALA A 267 -3.58 -8.58 -1.25
N GLY A 268 -3.08 -9.78 -0.94
CA GLY A 268 -2.76 -10.74 -1.99
C GLY A 268 -1.94 -11.93 -1.53
N GLY A 269 -1.10 -11.72 -0.51
CA GLY A 269 -0.25 -12.78 0.02
C GLY A 269 0.79 -13.26 -1.00
N PHE A 270 1.34 -12.36 -1.81
CA PHE A 270 2.32 -12.69 -2.84
C PHE A 270 3.50 -11.71 -2.85
N LEU A 271 4.60 -12.13 -3.46
CA LEU A 271 5.77 -11.31 -3.75
C LEU A 271 5.74 -10.91 -5.22
N LEU A 272 5.85 -9.62 -5.51
CA LEU A 272 5.93 -9.13 -6.88
C LEU A 272 7.36 -8.73 -7.21
N ARG A 273 7.86 -9.21 -8.35
CA ARG A 273 9.15 -8.78 -8.90
C ARG A 273 8.96 -7.96 -10.17
N PRO A 274 9.90 -7.03 -10.46
CA PRO A 274 9.89 -6.28 -11.71
C PRO A 274 10.09 -7.19 -12.94
N SER A 275 9.81 -6.69 -14.15
CA SER A 275 9.25 -5.35 -14.44
C SER A 275 7.73 -5.35 -14.51
N SER A 276 7.10 -4.18 -14.34
CA SER A 276 5.67 -3.96 -14.64
C SER A 276 5.44 -3.50 -16.09
N THR A 277 6.48 -3.08 -16.81
CA THR A 277 6.36 -2.41 -18.11
C THR A 277 6.97 -3.19 -19.27
N ARG A 278 7.76 -4.22 -18.97
CA ARG A 278 8.53 -4.96 -19.97
C ARG A 278 8.59 -6.44 -19.64
N ALA A 279 8.69 -7.26 -20.69
CA ALA A 279 8.90 -8.69 -20.58
C ALA A 279 10.25 -9.03 -19.95
N ASP A 280 10.30 -10.16 -19.25
CA ASP A 280 11.51 -10.69 -18.61
C ASP A 280 12.66 -10.86 -19.62
N SER A 281 12.33 -11.25 -20.85
CA SER A 281 13.29 -11.47 -21.95
C SER A 281 14.04 -10.21 -22.37
N THR A 282 13.56 -9.04 -21.97
CA THR A 282 14.16 -7.73 -22.28
C THR A 282 14.96 -7.15 -21.12
N LEU A 283 14.94 -7.80 -19.95
CA LEU A 283 15.69 -7.38 -18.77
C LEU A 283 17.14 -7.91 -18.85
N PRO A 284 18.12 -7.21 -18.24
CA PRO A 284 19.47 -7.74 -18.09
C PRO A 284 19.44 -9.13 -17.44
N PRO A 285 20.10 -10.15 -18.02
CA PRO A 285 20.00 -11.53 -17.51
C PRO A 285 20.45 -11.70 -16.06
N PHE A 286 21.47 -10.95 -15.63
CA PHE A 286 21.96 -11.00 -14.26
C PHE A 286 20.93 -10.43 -13.27
N ASP A 287 20.31 -9.29 -13.57
CA ASP A 287 19.28 -8.68 -12.72
C ASP A 287 18.06 -9.61 -12.61
N LEU A 288 17.63 -10.21 -13.72
CA LEU A 288 16.53 -11.17 -13.72
C LEU A 288 16.84 -12.39 -12.84
N TRP A 289 18.09 -12.90 -12.89
CA TRP A 289 18.53 -13.96 -12.01
C TRP A 289 18.48 -13.54 -10.54
N VAL A 290 18.99 -12.35 -10.19
CA VAL A 290 18.92 -11.80 -8.83
C VAL A 290 17.47 -11.70 -8.33
N PHE A 291 16.56 -11.16 -9.14
CA PHE A 291 15.15 -11.07 -8.75
C PHE A 291 14.51 -12.43 -8.51
N LYS A 292 14.88 -13.46 -9.29
CA LYS A 292 14.37 -14.83 -9.12
C LYS A 292 14.93 -15.50 -7.86
N GLU A 293 16.20 -15.30 -7.54
CA GLU A 293 16.78 -15.82 -6.30
C GLU A 293 16.16 -15.15 -5.07
N LEU A 294 16.01 -13.82 -5.08
CA LEU A 294 15.33 -13.09 -4.01
C LEU A 294 13.87 -13.55 -3.85
N ALA A 295 13.16 -13.75 -4.96
CA ALA A 295 11.79 -14.26 -4.96
C ALA A 295 11.70 -15.67 -4.36
N LYS A 296 12.65 -16.55 -4.69
CA LYS A 296 12.73 -17.91 -4.13
C LYS A 296 12.95 -17.86 -2.63
N THR A 297 13.96 -17.15 -2.15
CA THR A 297 14.23 -16.99 -0.71
C THR A 297 13.04 -16.35 0.01
N GLY A 298 12.43 -15.33 -0.57
CA GLY A 298 11.22 -14.71 -0.02
C GLY A 298 10.06 -15.70 0.11
N THR A 299 9.85 -16.54 -0.90
CA THR A 299 8.82 -17.60 -0.87
C THR A 299 9.11 -18.61 0.24
N GLU A 300 10.36 -19.06 0.40
CA GLU A 300 10.76 -20.00 1.46
C GLU A 300 10.52 -19.41 2.87
N LEU A 301 10.78 -18.11 3.06
CA LEU A 301 10.63 -17.45 4.36
C LEU A 301 9.18 -17.08 4.72
N THR A 302 8.35 -16.78 3.72
CA THR A 302 7.01 -16.20 3.94
C THR A 302 5.87 -17.12 3.51
N SER A 303 6.17 -18.18 2.76
CA SER A 303 5.19 -19.00 2.01
C SER A 303 4.38 -18.23 0.97
N TYR A 304 4.71 -16.97 0.68
CA TYR A 304 4.02 -16.17 -0.33
C TYR A 304 4.55 -16.54 -1.72
N PRO A 305 3.68 -16.93 -2.68
CA PRO A 305 4.13 -17.17 -4.05
C PRO A 305 4.68 -15.89 -4.67
N ALA A 306 5.73 -16.05 -5.47
CA ALA A 306 6.37 -14.95 -6.18
C ALA A 306 5.94 -14.91 -7.65
N HIS A 307 5.54 -13.73 -8.13
CA HIS A 307 5.02 -13.53 -9.48
C HIS A 307 5.78 -12.40 -10.21
N SER A 308 5.95 -12.57 -11.53
CA SER A 308 6.33 -11.47 -12.41
C SER A 308 5.15 -10.55 -12.60
N VAL A 309 5.33 -9.25 -12.41
CA VAL A 309 4.25 -8.29 -12.68
C VAL A 309 3.86 -8.29 -14.17
N PHE A 310 4.84 -8.40 -15.07
CA PHE A 310 4.58 -8.38 -16.51
C PHE A 310 4.20 -9.74 -17.09
N GLU A 311 4.80 -10.85 -16.65
CA GLU A 311 4.54 -12.14 -17.31
C GLU A 311 3.27 -12.82 -16.77
N ASP A 312 2.88 -12.56 -15.52
CA ASP A 312 1.80 -13.31 -14.89
C ASP A 312 0.41 -12.75 -15.26
N PRO A 313 -0.42 -13.52 -16.00
CA PRO A 313 -1.75 -13.07 -16.39
C PRO A 313 -2.72 -12.98 -15.21
N GLU A 314 -2.50 -13.68 -14.11
CA GLU A 314 -3.31 -13.56 -12.91
C GLU A 314 -3.08 -12.21 -12.22
N ILE A 315 -1.82 -11.75 -12.18
CA ILE A 315 -1.48 -10.42 -11.65
C ILE A 315 -2.03 -9.32 -12.55
N LYS A 316 -1.93 -9.46 -13.88
CA LYS A 316 -2.50 -8.47 -14.82
C LYS A 316 -4.00 -8.26 -14.64
N ARG A 317 -4.75 -9.34 -14.38
CA ARG A 317 -6.21 -9.26 -14.14
C ARG A 317 -6.58 -8.56 -12.82
N ARG A 318 -5.69 -8.54 -11.83
CA ARG A 318 -5.92 -7.92 -10.52
C ARG A 318 -5.43 -6.47 -10.43
N GLN A 319 -4.65 -6.00 -11.41
CA GLN A 319 -4.08 -4.64 -11.45
C GLN A 319 -4.90 -3.63 -12.28
N GLY A 320 -5.88 -4.09 -13.05
CA GLY A 320 -6.82 -3.26 -13.82
C GLY A 320 -8.18 -3.18 -13.15
#